data_AF-A0A355V1M9-F1
#
_entry.id   AF-A0A355V1M9-F1
#
_cell.length_a   1.000
_cell.length_b   1.000
_cell.length_c   1.000
_cell.angle_alpha   90.00
_cell.angle_beta   90.00
_cell.angle_gamma   90.00
#
_symmetry.space_group_name_H-M   'P 1'
#
loop_
_entity.id
_entity.type
_entity.pdbx_description
1 polymer ?
#
loop_
_entity_poly.entity_id
_entity_poly.type
_entity_poly.pdbx_seq_one_letter_code
_entity_poly.pdbx_strand_id
1 'polypeptide(L)'
;MYSPAEAFVVVAVRTALGAIFAGNVSALLYSFTGGVVSMAVSTLLMYTAYPKISVMAVSIVAAVSHNVTQNLVFVLISGTALTFGYMPYLILLGILSGGIVGAIIMLIFKKVPKTVFEKAIGKRYP
;
A
#
# COMPACT_ATOMS: atom_id res chain seq x y z
N MET A 1 -14.16 2.50 6.35
CA MET A 1 -12.84 2.10 5.81
C MET A 1 -13.10 1.75 4.36
N TYR A 2 -12.46 2.45 3.43
CA TYR A 2 -12.82 2.47 2.00
C TYR A 2 -13.15 1.08 1.44
N SER A 3 -14.18 1.01 0.59
CA SER A 3 -14.46 -0.22 -0.16
C SER A 3 -13.24 -0.59 -1.01
N PRO A 4 -12.96 -1.90 -1.25
CA PRO A 4 -11.81 -2.32 -2.06
C PRO A 4 -11.72 -1.60 -3.42
N ALA A 5 -12.89 -1.24 -3.99
CA ALA A 5 -13.01 -0.45 -5.20
C ALA A 5 -12.44 0.98 -5.06
N GLU A 6 -12.74 1.70 -3.98
CA GLU A 6 -12.23 3.06 -3.74
C GLU A 6 -10.71 3.03 -3.54
N ALA A 7 -10.22 2.05 -2.79
CA ALA A 7 -8.79 1.87 -2.59
C ALA A 7 -8.07 1.54 -3.91
N PHE A 8 -8.72 0.81 -4.83
CA PHE A 8 -8.16 0.50 -6.15
C PHE A 8 -8.06 1.74 -7.02
N VAL A 9 -9.10 2.58 -7.01
CA VAL A 9 -9.08 3.88 -7.71
C VAL A 9 -7.94 4.74 -7.19
N VAL A 10 -7.75 4.82 -5.86
CA VAL A 10 -6.64 5.59 -5.28
C VAL A 10 -5.28 5.08 -5.77
N VAL A 11 -5.08 3.76 -5.79
CA VAL A 11 -3.82 3.18 -6.29
C VAL A 11 -3.64 3.46 -7.78
N ALA A 12 -4.66 3.25 -8.60
CA ALA A 12 -4.61 3.50 -10.04
C ALA A 12 -4.28 4.97 -10.37
N VAL A 13 -4.97 5.92 -9.72
CA VAL A 13 -4.74 7.36 -9.90
C VAL A 13 -3.33 7.74 -9.44
N ARG A 14 -2.91 7.29 -8.25
CA ARG A 14 -1.57 7.56 -7.71
C ARG A 14 -0.47 7.09 -8.66
N THR A 15 -0.57 5.87 -9.18
CA THR A 15 0.46 5.29 -10.04
C THR A 15 0.45 5.89 -11.43
N ALA A 16 -0.72 6.25 -11.96
CA ALA A 16 -0.84 6.96 -13.24
C ALA A 16 -0.19 8.35 -13.16
N LEU A 17 -0.54 9.13 -12.13
CA LEU A 17 0.08 10.44 -11.88
C LEU A 17 1.59 10.32 -11.69
N GLY A 18 2.04 9.36 -10.87
CA GLY A 18 3.46 9.10 -10.64
C GLY A 18 4.24 8.83 -11.92
N ALA A 19 3.68 8.04 -12.84
CA ALA A 19 4.32 7.74 -14.12
C ALA A 19 4.35 8.94 -15.08
N ILE A 20 3.28 9.76 -15.11
CA ILE A 20 3.23 10.99 -15.92
C ILE A 20 4.32 11.96 -15.47
N PHE A 21 4.45 12.19 -14.15
CA PHE A 21 5.48 13.08 -13.62
C PHE A 21 6.90 12.52 -13.75
N ALA A 22 7.07 11.20 -13.62
CA ALA A 22 8.37 10.55 -13.78
C ALA A 22 8.79 10.36 -15.25
N GLY A 23 7.88 10.54 -16.21
CA GLY A 23 8.13 10.36 -17.64
C GLY A 23 8.45 8.93 -18.07
N ASN A 24 8.17 7.93 -17.22
CA ASN A 24 8.55 6.53 -17.45
C ASN A 24 7.33 5.61 -17.35
N VAL A 25 6.83 5.15 -18.49
CA VAL A 25 5.68 4.23 -18.56
C VAL A 25 6.00 2.85 -17.98
N SER A 26 7.25 2.39 -18.07
CA SER A 26 7.67 1.17 -17.38
C SER A 26 7.54 1.32 -15.86
N ALA A 27 7.73 2.54 -15.34
CA ALA A 27 7.51 2.85 -13.93
C ALA A 27 6.07 2.74 -13.48
N LEU A 28 5.13 2.96 -14.39
CA LEU A 28 3.73 2.66 -14.15
C LEU A 28 3.54 1.16 -13.89
N LEU A 29 4.11 0.29 -14.74
CA LEU A 29 3.88 -1.15 -14.68
C LEU A 29 4.34 -1.80 -13.37
N TYR A 30 5.57 -1.52 -12.94
CA TYR A 30 6.07 -2.10 -11.68
C TYR A 30 5.44 -1.46 -10.44
N SER A 31 5.15 -0.15 -10.46
CA SER A 31 4.53 0.52 -9.30
C SER A 31 3.04 0.21 -9.16
N PHE A 32 2.33 0.04 -10.28
CA PHE A 32 0.93 -0.38 -10.30
C PHE A 32 0.76 -1.82 -9.81
N THR A 33 1.56 -2.76 -10.33
CA THR A 33 1.51 -4.16 -9.88
C THR A 33 1.87 -4.29 -8.40
N GLY A 34 2.93 -3.62 -7.92
CA GLY A 34 3.24 -3.53 -6.49
C GLY A 34 2.10 -2.93 -5.67
N GLY A 35 1.43 -1.90 -6.19
CA GLY A 35 0.27 -1.25 -5.58
C GLY A 35 -0.91 -2.21 -5.39
N VAL A 36 -1.28 -2.91 -6.46
CA VAL A 36 -2.39 -3.87 -6.46
C VAL A 36 -2.12 -5.06 -5.54
N VAL A 37 -0.89 -5.60 -5.52
CA VAL A 37 -0.55 -6.70 -4.61
C VAL A 37 -0.59 -6.24 -3.15
N SER A 38 -0.01 -5.08 -2.84
CA SER A 38 -0.03 -4.51 -1.49
C SER A 38 -1.46 -4.29 -0.97
N MET A 39 -2.33 -3.80 -1.84
CA MET A 39 -3.75 -3.66 -1.56
C MET A 39 -4.44 -5.00 -1.28
N ALA A 40 -4.21 -6.00 -2.13
CA ALA A 40 -4.79 -7.33 -1.96
C ALA A 40 -4.34 -7.96 -0.64
N VAL A 41 -3.05 -7.85 -0.31
CA VAL A 41 -2.47 -8.32 0.96
C VAL A 41 -3.10 -7.61 2.16
N SER A 42 -3.20 -6.28 2.12
CA SER A 42 -3.82 -5.50 3.20
C SER A 42 -5.29 -5.90 3.42
N THR A 43 -6.02 -6.05 2.32
CA THR A 43 -7.44 -6.42 2.31
C THR A 43 -7.62 -7.82 2.89
N LEU A 44 -6.85 -8.79 2.41
CA LEU A 44 -6.89 -10.17 2.88
C LEU A 44 -6.59 -10.24 4.39
N LEU A 45 -5.53 -9.58 4.86
CA LEU A 45 -5.17 -9.56 6.28
C LEU A 45 -6.23 -8.90 7.15
N MET A 46 -6.85 -7.83 6.68
CA MET A 46 -7.96 -7.17 7.37
C MET A 46 -9.22 -8.03 7.45
N TYR A 47 -9.50 -8.89 6.46
CA TYR A 47 -10.68 -9.78 6.52
C TYR A 47 -10.42 -11.10 7.26
N THR A 48 -9.19 -11.63 7.21
CA THR A 48 -8.88 -12.98 7.72
C THR A 48 -8.21 -13.00 9.08
N ALA A 49 -7.38 -12.00 9.38
CA ALA A 49 -6.51 -12.00 10.55
C ALA A 49 -6.85 -10.89 11.55
N TYR A 50 -7.52 -9.82 11.14
CA TYR A 50 -8.04 -8.83 12.08
C TYR A 50 -9.23 -9.41 12.87
N PRO A 51 -9.35 -9.17 14.20
CA PRO A 51 -8.53 -8.29 15.05
C PRO A 51 -7.35 -8.97 15.76
N LYS A 52 -6.99 -10.22 15.40
CA LYS A 52 -5.85 -10.93 16.02
C LYS A 52 -4.49 -10.27 15.74
N ILE A 53 -4.40 -9.48 14.67
CA ILE A 53 -3.21 -8.70 14.30
C ILE A 53 -3.47 -7.19 14.35
N SER A 54 -2.43 -6.41 14.66
CA SER A 54 -2.54 -4.94 14.72
C SER A 54 -2.54 -4.29 13.34
N VAL A 55 -3.12 -3.09 13.24
CA VAL A 55 -3.09 -2.28 12.01
C VAL A 55 -1.65 -1.95 11.58
N MET A 56 -0.71 -1.87 12.53
CA MET A 56 0.71 -1.70 12.25
C MET A 56 1.31 -2.93 11.57
N ALA A 57 0.97 -4.14 12.02
CA ALA A 57 1.42 -5.37 11.38
C ALA A 57 0.88 -5.48 9.94
N VAL A 58 -0.40 -5.16 9.72
CA VAL A 58 -0.99 -5.11 8.37
C VAL A 58 -0.22 -4.14 7.47
N SER A 59 0.08 -2.94 7.98
CA SER A 59 0.82 -1.89 7.24
C SER A 59 2.26 -2.32 6.89
N ILE A 60 2.97 -2.95 7.83
CA ILE A 60 4.32 -3.49 7.60
C ILE A 60 4.30 -4.55 6.50
N VAL A 61 3.41 -5.55 6.60
CA VAL A 61 3.34 -6.63 5.62
C VAL A 61 2.97 -6.08 4.24
N ALA A 62 2.00 -5.18 4.18
CA ALA A 62 1.61 -4.52 2.93
C ALA A 62 2.74 -3.74 2.26
N ALA A 63 3.53 -2.99 3.04
CA ALA A 63 4.66 -2.20 2.53
C ALA A 63 5.80 -3.10 2.03
N VAL A 64 6.12 -4.17 2.76
CA VAL A 64 7.12 -5.16 2.33
C VAL A 64 6.67 -5.84 1.04
N SER A 65 5.42 -6.32 0.98
CA SER A 65 4.87 -6.94 -0.24
C SER A 65 4.90 -5.99 -1.44
N HIS A 66 4.60 -4.70 -1.24
CA HIS A 66 4.70 -3.69 -2.31
C HIS A 66 6.11 -3.64 -2.91
N ASN A 67 7.13 -3.45 -2.06
CA ASN A 67 8.51 -3.29 -2.49
C ASN A 67 9.04 -4.56 -3.16
N VAL A 68 8.68 -5.74 -2.63
CA VAL A 68 9.07 -7.03 -3.20
C VAL A 68 8.45 -7.22 -4.58
N THR A 69 7.13 -7.02 -4.73
CA THR A 69 6.46 -7.15 -6.02
C THR A 69 6.98 -6.15 -7.04
N GLN A 70 7.14 -4.88 -6.65
CA GLN A 70 7.67 -3.84 -7.54
C GLN A 70 9.06 -4.22 -8.07
N ASN A 71 9.96 -4.69 -7.19
CA ASN A 71 11.30 -5.10 -7.59
C ASN A 71 11.30 -6.36 -8.47
N LEU A 72 10.46 -7.35 -8.15
CA LEU A 72 10.34 -8.57 -8.96
C LEU A 72 9.88 -8.23 -10.39
N VAL A 73 8.84 -7.39 -10.52
CA VAL A 73 8.34 -6.97 -11.84
C VAL A 73 9.38 -6.13 -12.58
N PHE A 74 10.12 -5.27 -11.86
CA PHE A 74 11.24 -4.53 -12.44
C PHE A 74 12.29 -5.48 -13.02
N VAL A 75 12.77 -6.46 -12.24
CA VAL A 75 13.79 -7.44 -12.68
C VAL A 75 13.30 -8.25 -13.89
N LEU A 76 12.03 -8.66 -13.90
CA LEU A 76 11.43 -9.40 -15.01
C LEU A 76 11.38 -8.59 -16.32
N ILE A 77 11.09 -7.29 -16.23
CA ILE A 77 10.97 -6.41 -17.41
C ILE A 77 12.34 -5.89 -17.86
N SER A 78 13.22 -5.52 -16.92
CA SER A 78 14.51 -4.89 -17.22
C SER A 78 15.63 -5.92 -17.49
N GLY A 79 15.42 -7.20 -17.18
CA GLY A 79 16.42 -8.25 -17.27
C GLY A 79 17.58 -8.10 -16.28
N THR A 80 17.47 -7.19 -15.31
CA THR A 80 18.59 -6.80 -14.42
C THR A 80 18.57 -7.63 -13.14
N ALA A 81 19.08 -8.87 -13.21
CA ALA A 81 19.09 -9.79 -12.06
C ALA A 81 19.91 -9.29 -10.85
N LEU A 82 20.85 -8.36 -11.05
CA LEU A 82 21.61 -7.69 -9.98
C LEU A 82 20.70 -7.04 -8.93
N THR A 83 19.51 -6.57 -9.33
CA THR A 83 18.60 -5.87 -8.41
C THR A 83 17.93 -6.81 -7.41
N PHE A 84 18.02 -8.13 -7.62
CA PHE A 84 17.58 -9.13 -6.65
C PHE A 84 18.40 -9.05 -5.35
N GLY A 85 19.68 -8.65 -5.44
CA GLY A 85 20.55 -8.40 -4.29
C GLY A 85 20.08 -7.26 -3.38
N TYR A 86 19.21 -6.35 -3.86
CA TYR A 86 18.64 -5.27 -3.04
C TYR A 86 17.41 -5.69 -2.24
N MET A 87 16.86 -6.89 -2.45
CA MET A 87 15.68 -7.36 -1.72
C MET A 87 15.80 -7.27 -0.18
N PRO A 88 16.93 -7.62 0.46
CA PRO A 88 17.07 -7.47 1.91
C PRO A 88 16.89 -6.02 2.35
N TYR A 89 17.47 -5.08 1.60
CA TYR A 89 17.37 -3.66 1.86
C TYR A 89 15.94 -3.13 1.64
N LEU A 90 15.28 -3.58 0.57
CA LEU A 90 13.89 -3.22 0.27
C LEU A 90 12.90 -3.73 1.32
N ILE A 91 13.16 -4.91 1.90
CA ILE A 91 12.37 -5.46 3.01
C ILE A 91 12.58 -4.58 4.25
N LEU A 92 13.81 -4.21 4.60
CA LEU A 92 14.09 -3.33 5.73
C LEU A 92 13.40 -1.97 5.58
N LEU A 93 13.51 -1.35 4.39
CA LEU A 93 12.80 -0.11 4.09
C LEU A 93 11.28 -0.30 4.11
N GLY A 94 10.77 -1.45 3.68
CA GLY A 94 9.36 -1.80 3.75
C GLY A 94 8.86 -1.89 5.20
N ILE A 95 9.64 -2.49 6.09
CA ILE A 95 9.32 -2.56 7.52
C ILE A 95 9.30 -1.17 8.14
N LEU A 96 10.32 -0.35 7.87
CA LEU A 96 10.39 1.01 8.40
C LEU A 96 9.24 1.88 7.90
N SER A 97 9.03 1.93 6.58
CA SER A 97 7.94 2.71 5.98
C SER A 97 6.56 2.23 6.44
N GLY A 98 6.32 0.92 6.45
CA GLY A 98 5.08 0.32 6.93
C GLY A 98 4.84 0.57 8.42
N GLY A 99 5.89 0.58 9.24
CA GLY A 99 5.82 0.92 10.66
C GLY A 99 5.43 2.39 10.88
N ILE A 100 6.06 3.32 10.14
CA ILE A 100 5.73 4.76 10.17
C ILE A 100 4.28 4.98 9.76
N VAL A 101 3.85 4.42 8.64
CA VAL A 101 2.47 4.54 8.14
C VAL A 101 1.48 3.95 9.14
N GLY A 102 1.78 2.79 9.72
CA GLY A 102 0.96 2.15 10.73
C GLY A 102 0.79 3.00 11.99
N ALA A 103 1.89 3.61 12.48
CA ALA A 103 1.85 4.51 13.63
C ALA A 103 1.02 5.77 13.35
N ILE A 104 1.19 6.39 12.18
CA ILE A 104 0.40 7.55 11.76
C ILE A 104 -1.10 7.20 11.72
N ILE A 105 -1.44 6.05 11.13
CA ILE A 105 -2.83 5.58 11.05
C ILE A 105 -3.43 5.41 12.46
N MET A 106 -2.69 4.82 13.40
CA MET A 106 -3.15 4.70 14.79
C MET A 106 -3.39 6.05 15.46
N LEU A 107 -2.49 7.02 15.24
CA LEU A 107 -2.65 8.38 15.77
C LEU A 107 -3.87 9.09 15.18
N ILE A 108 -4.12 8.93 13.88
CA ILE A 108 -5.29 9.46 13.19
C ILE A 108 -6.56 8.86 13.78
N PHE A 109 -6.64 7.52 13.93
CA PHE A 109 -7.80 6.87 14.52
C PHE A 109 -8.06 7.29 15.98
N LYS A 110 -7.00 7.63 16.73
CA LYS A 110 -7.12 8.11 18.10
C LYS A 110 -7.59 9.57 18.19
N LYS A 111 -7.16 10.43 17.26
CA LYS A 111 -7.39 11.89 17.34
C LYS A 111 -8.55 12.40 16.48
N VAL A 112 -8.90 11.72 15.40
CA VAL A 112 -9.95 12.20 14.49
C VAL A 112 -11.32 11.71 14.97
N PRO A 113 -12.25 12.62 15.31
CA PRO A 113 -13.58 12.24 15.78
C PRO A 113 -14.35 11.50 14.69
N LYS A 114 -15.07 10.44 15.07
CA LYS A 114 -15.82 9.55 14.17
C LYS A 114 -16.80 10.31 13.26
N THR A 115 -17.33 11.44 13.73
CA THR A 115 -18.22 12.34 12.99
C THR A 115 -17.62 12.92 11.72
N VAL A 116 -16.30 13.11 11.66
CA VAL A 116 -15.60 13.58 10.44
C VAL A 116 -15.53 12.44 9.42
N PHE A 117 -15.27 11.22 9.87
CA PHE A 117 -15.31 10.05 8.99
C PHE A 117 -16.72 9.81 8.47
N GLU A 118 -17.75 9.90 9.32
CA GLU A 118 -19.15 9.70 8.90
C GLU A 118 -19.61 10.71 7.84
N LYS A 119 -19.21 11.99 7.98
CA LYS A 119 -19.44 13.01 6.95
C LYS A 119 -18.73 12.70 5.63
N ALA A 120 -17.48 12.22 5.68
CA ALA A 120 -16.69 11.91 4.50
C ALA A 120 -17.20 10.68 3.73
N ILE A 121 -17.79 9.70 4.43
CA ILE A 121 -18.31 8.46 3.83
C ILE A 121 -19.77 8.63 3.37
N GLY A 122 -20.35 9.84 3.47
CA GLY A 122 -21.71 10.14 3.00
C GLY A 122 -22.83 9.37 3.71
N LYS A 123 -22.52 8.62 4.78
CA LYS A 123 -23.52 7.91 5.57
C LYS A 123 -24.17 8.88 6.55
N ARG A 124 -25.23 9.52 6.07
CA ARG A 124 -26.28 10.12 6.91
C ARG A 124 -27.03 8.95 7.56
N TYR A 125 -26.80 8.70 8.85
CA TYR A 125 -27.74 7.88 9.62
C TYR A 125 -28.94 8.76 10.02
N PRO A 126 -30.16 8.19 10.11
CA PRO A 126 -31.38 8.92 10.48
C PRO A 126 -31.27 9.58 11.85
#